data_AF-A0A7S0W9C4-F1
#
_entry.id   AF-A0A7S0W9C4-F1
#
_cell.length_a   1.000
_cell.length_b   1.000
_cell.length_c   1.000
_cell.angle_alpha   90.00
_cell.angle_beta   90.00
_cell.angle_gamma   90.00
#
_symmetry.space_group_name_H-M   'P 1'
#
loop_
_entity.id
_entity.type
_entity.pdbx_description
1 polymer ?
#
loop_
_entity_poly.entity_id
_entity_poly.type
_entity_poly.pdbx_seq_one_letter_code
_entity_poly.pdbx_strand_id
1 'polypeptide(L)'
;ASWAPAGWDAAAGALNLTLLRPLAEYSTVTLLFSLQNPASSRAAASEVTVEVSGGAEVAPTPMELAGGNRAPRLVSGWTTKRVGQSTPAAGAVNTISITLSLAASLPAGAEVVVSGLTGSNTSSYAFLEIGDGGLFGGTASWQQGNGTATMLLARSTEAGRAYVVDVYLLNPLMGQQGATNVSVVVRGPGGAVLIPEEAMDVEE
;
A
#
# COMPACT_ATOMS: atom_id res chain seq x y z
N ALA A 1 17.10 32.02 14.08
CA ALA A 1 17.33 30.98 13.06
C ALA A 1 18.23 31.54 11.97
N SER A 2 19.14 30.76 11.42
CA SER A 2 20.06 31.19 10.34
C SER A 2 19.38 31.28 8.96
N TRP A 3 18.07 31.02 8.90
CA TRP A 3 17.28 30.83 7.68
C TRP A 3 16.00 31.66 7.74
N ALA A 4 15.57 32.13 6.58
CA ALA A 4 14.22 32.68 6.39
C ALA A 4 13.18 31.54 6.42
N PRO A 5 11.89 31.85 6.57
CA PRO A 5 10.84 30.86 6.36
C PRO A 5 11.00 30.15 5.01
N ALA A 6 10.93 28.83 5.02
CA ALA A 6 11.03 28.03 3.81
C ALA A 6 9.80 28.21 2.92
N GLY A 7 10.00 28.23 1.60
CA GLY A 7 8.93 28.26 0.61
C GLY A 7 8.89 26.96 -0.19
N TRP A 8 7.73 26.31 -0.27
CA TRP A 8 7.54 25.16 -1.16
C TRP A 8 6.96 25.60 -2.50
N ASP A 9 7.67 25.31 -3.59
CA ASP A 9 7.17 25.44 -4.96
C ASP A 9 6.68 24.07 -5.43
N ALA A 10 5.36 23.88 -5.44
CA ALA A 10 4.75 22.63 -5.86
C ALA A 10 4.84 22.37 -7.37
N ALA A 11 4.96 23.42 -8.19
CA ALA A 11 5.05 23.30 -9.64
C ALA A 11 6.46 22.87 -10.05
N ALA A 12 7.49 23.45 -9.43
CA ALA A 12 8.87 23.05 -9.61
C ALA A 12 9.26 21.79 -8.81
N GLY A 13 8.50 21.46 -7.75
CA GLY A 13 8.85 20.39 -6.82
C GLY A 13 10.06 20.74 -5.94
N ALA A 14 10.25 22.03 -5.64
CA ALA A 14 11.44 22.56 -4.99
C ALA A 14 11.13 23.17 -3.61
N LEU A 15 11.96 22.86 -2.62
CA LEU A 15 11.98 23.56 -1.34
C LEU A 15 13.01 24.69 -1.41
N ASN A 16 12.53 25.92 -1.39
CA ASN A 16 13.37 27.11 -1.44
C ASN A 16 13.71 27.56 -0.01
N LEU A 17 15.01 27.68 0.26
CA LEU A 17 15.56 28.09 1.55
C LEU A 17 16.48 29.29 1.34
N THR A 18 16.27 30.36 2.10
CA THR A 18 17.15 31.54 2.08
C THR A 18 17.97 31.61 3.36
N LEU A 19 19.28 31.67 3.21
CA LEU A 19 20.21 31.92 4.31
C LEU A 19 20.11 33.38 4.76
N LEU A 20 19.87 33.61 6.04
CA LEU A 20 19.95 34.94 6.66
C LEU A 20 21.36 35.23 7.19
N ARG A 21 22.18 34.20 7.36
CA ARG A 21 23.58 34.27 7.82
C ARG A 21 24.41 33.19 7.11
N PRO A 22 25.72 33.41 6.91
CA PRO A 22 26.61 32.40 6.33
C PRO A 22 26.60 31.10 7.14
N LEU A 23 26.74 29.96 6.45
CA LEU A 23 27.02 28.69 7.09
C LEU A 23 28.51 28.64 7.46
N ALA A 24 28.81 28.04 8.62
CA ALA A 24 30.20 27.81 9.00
C ALA A 24 30.83 26.78 8.06
N GLU A 25 32.09 27.01 7.67
CA GLU A 25 32.85 26.05 6.88
C GLU A 25 32.89 24.69 7.58
N TYR A 26 32.81 23.61 6.79
CA TYR A 26 32.80 22.22 7.27
C TYR A 26 31.69 21.89 8.28
N SER A 27 30.63 22.70 8.36
CA SER A 27 29.45 22.38 9.17
C SER A 27 28.45 21.53 8.39
N THR A 28 27.88 20.52 9.05
CA THR A 28 26.76 19.74 8.51
C THR A 28 25.45 20.37 8.96
N VAL A 29 24.53 20.58 8.03
CA VAL A 29 23.16 21.02 8.32
C VAL A 29 22.20 19.89 7.97
N THR A 30 21.29 19.57 8.90
CA THR A 30 20.19 18.65 8.65
C THR A 30 18.89 19.44 8.54
N LEU A 31 18.17 19.23 7.44
CA LEU A 31 16.88 19.88 7.16
C LEU A 31 15.79 18.82 7.31
N LEU A 32 14.76 19.13 8.09
CA LEU A 32 13.58 18.29 8.26
C LEU A 32 12.34 19.11 7.93
N PHE A 33 11.51 18.56 7.06
CA PHE A 33 10.23 19.15 6.70
C PHE A 33 9.26 18.03 6.31
N SER A 34 7.97 18.33 6.36
CA SER A 34 6.91 17.38 6.01
C SER A 34 6.28 17.77 4.69
N LEU A 35 6.13 16.80 3.79
CA LEU A 35 5.32 16.92 2.59
C LEU A 35 4.12 15.98 2.69
N GLN A 36 2.96 16.45 2.26
CA GLN A 36 1.80 15.59 2.11
C GLN A 36 1.89 14.81 0.79
N ASN A 37 1.81 13.48 0.89
CA ASN A 37 1.74 12.62 -0.28
C ASN A 37 0.36 12.70 -0.96
N PRO A 38 0.29 12.54 -2.29
CA PRO A 38 -0.99 12.37 -2.98
C PRO A 38 -1.72 11.10 -2.52
N ALA A 39 -3.02 11.04 -2.76
CA ALA A 39 -3.84 9.86 -2.48
C ALA A 39 -3.60 8.71 -3.47
N SER A 40 -3.05 9.00 -4.66
CA SER A 40 -2.68 8.01 -5.66
C SER A 40 -1.27 7.51 -5.45
N SER A 41 -1.06 6.23 -5.78
CA SER A 41 0.27 5.61 -5.77
C SER A 41 1.21 6.30 -6.76
N ARG A 42 2.51 6.24 -6.46
CA ARG A 42 3.56 6.90 -7.25
C ARG A 42 4.90 6.24 -7.00
N ALA A 43 5.69 6.07 -8.06
CA ALA A 43 7.07 5.63 -7.96
C ALA A 43 7.92 6.58 -7.10
N ALA A 44 9.00 6.06 -6.54
CA ALA A 44 10.01 6.87 -5.86
C ALA A 44 10.60 7.92 -6.82
N ALA A 45 11.10 9.02 -6.26
CA ALA A 45 11.92 9.96 -7.01
C ALA A 45 13.15 9.22 -7.55
N SER A 46 13.42 9.37 -8.85
CA SER A 46 14.64 8.86 -9.48
C SER A 46 15.85 9.75 -9.19
N GLU A 47 15.61 11.02 -8.88
CA GLU A 47 16.64 12.01 -8.57
C GLU A 47 16.07 13.08 -7.63
N VAL A 48 16.90 13.53 -6.69
CA VAL A 48 16.70 14.73 -5.89
C VAL A 48 18.03 15.46 -5.87
N THR A 49 18.05 16.74 -6.22
CA THR A 49 19.27 17.54 -6.25
C THR A 49 19.25 18.61 -5.17
N VAL A 50 20.43 19.07 -4.79
CA VAL A 50 20.63 20.29 -4.01
C VAL A 50 21.49 21.26 -4.80
N GLU A 51 21.12 22.53 -4.80
CA GLU A 51 21.86 23.62 -5.44
C GLU A 51 21.90 24.84 -4.53
N VAL A 52 22.86 25.74 -4.77
CA VAL A 52 22.98 27.02 -4.08
C VAL A 52 23.19 28.10 -5.12
N SER A 53 22.44 29.18 -4.99
CA SER A 53 22.57 30.39 -5.81
C SER A 53 22.49 31.65 -4.93
N GLY A 54 22.82 32.82 -5.50
CA GLY A 54 22.64 34.10 -4.80
C GLY A 54 23.85 34.57 -3.97
N GLY A 55 25.07 34.26 -4.43
CA GLY A 55 26.32 34.80 -3.90
C GLY A 55 27.47 33.79 -3.94
N ALA A 56 27.14 32.52 -3.77
CA ALA A 56 27.97 31.37 -4.14
C ALA A 56 27.14 30.48 -5.06
N GLU A 57 27.76 29.91 -6.08
CA GLU A 57 27.08 29.07 -7.06
C GLU A 57 27.56 27.62 -6.86
N VAL A 58 26.65 26.77 -6.43
CA VAL A 58 26.84 25.32 -6.39
C VAL A 58 25.82 24.74 -7.34
N ALA A 59 26.33 24.17 -8.45
CA ALA A 59 25.48 23.52 -9.44
C ALA A 59 24.64 22.38 -8.82
N PRO A 60 23.48 22.05 -9.40
CA PRO A 60 22.66 20.92 -8.97
C PRO A 60 23.49 19.67 -8.76
N THR A 61 23.55 19.23 -7.51
CA THR A 61 24.30 18.05 -7.11
C THR A 61 23.30 16.98 -6.63
N PRO A 62 23.31 15.77 -7.22
CA PRO A 62 22.43 14.69 -6.79
C PRO A 62 22.66 14.33 -5.32
N MET A 63 21.57 14.14 -4.60
CA MET A 63 21.57 13.64 -3.23
C MET A 63 21.57 12.12 -3.22
N GLU A 64 22.18 11.52 -2.21
CA GLU A 64 22.03 10.08 -1.96
C GLU A 64 20.60 9.78 -1.51
N LEU A 65 19.90 8.94 -2.30
CA LEU A 65 18.53 8.56 -2.02
C LEU A 65 18.49 7.30 -1.16
N ALA A 66 17.64 7.30 -0.14
CA ALA A 66 17.32 6.07 0.57
C ALA A 66 16.50 5.12 -0.33
N GLY A 67 16.63 3.81 -0.11
CA GLY A 67 15.87 2.78 -0.82
C GLY A 67 14.57 2.34 -0.12
N GLY A 68 13.79 1.53 -0.82
CA GLY A 68 12.57 0.91 -0.29
C GLY A 68 11.54 1.93 0.22
N ASN A 69 10.90 1.63 1.35
CA ASN A 69 9.89 2.52 1.96
C ASN A 69 10.43 3.89 2.41
N ARG A 70 11.75 4.06 2.46
CA ARG A 70 12.39 5.34 2.80
C ARG A 70 12.69 6.18 1.57
N ALA A 71 12.44 5.66 0.37
CA ALA A 71 12.71 6.37 -0.86
C ALA A 71 11.84 7.64 -0.97
N PRO A 72 12.44 8.81 -1.26
CA PRO A 72 11.69 10.05 -1.37
C PRO A 72 10.57 9.94 -2.40
N ARG A 73 9.42 10.56 -2.08
CA ARG A 73 8.23 10.64 -2.93
C ARG A 73 7.54 9.30 -3.27
N LEU A 74 8.02 8.15 -2.78
CA LEU A 74 7.32 6.89 -2.95
C LEU A 74 5.95 6.95 -2.26
N VAL A 75 4.89 6.63 -3.01
CA VAL A 75 3.55 6.40 -2.46
C VAL A 75 3.15 5.00 -2.85
N SER A 76 3.01 4.12 -1.85
CA SER A 76 2.71 2.71 -2.09
C SER A 76 1.34 2.53 -2.75
N GLY A 77 1.21 1.44 -3.49
CA GLY A 77 -0.03 1.00 -4.13
C GLY A 77 0.11 -0.41 -4.67
N TRP A 78 -0.97 -0.90 -5.26
CA TRP A 78 -1.00 -2.21 -5.89
C TRP A 78 -0.25 -2.20 -7.22
N THR A 79 0.61 -3.20 -7.43
CA THR A 79 1.13 -3.57 -8.76
C THR A 79 0.37 -4.76 -9.34
N THR A 80 -0.25 -5.58 -8.49
CA THR A 80 -1.19 -6.63 -8.88
C THR A 80 -2.26 -6.76 -7.79
N LYS A 81 -3.52 -6.87 -8.21
CA LYS A 81 -4.68 -7.07 -7.33
C LYS A 81 -5.74 -7.91 -8.05
N ARG A 82 -5.51 -9.22 -8.15
CA ARG A 82 -6.37 -10.14 -8.90
C ARG A 82 -7.22 -11.01 -7.99
N VAL A 83 -8.40 -11.39 -8.46
CA VAL A 83 -9.30 -12.32 -7.77
C VAL A 83 -9.93 -13.30 -8.76
N GLY A 84 -9.94 -14.58 -8.39
CA GLY A 84 -10.51 -15.68 -9.17
C GLY A 84 -11.20 -16.71 -8.28
N GLN A 85 -11.88 -17.68 -8.89
CA GLN A 85 -12.49 -18.81 -8.19
C GLN A 85 -12.31 -20.14 -8.93
N SER A 86 -12.43 -21.28 -8.24
CA SER A 86 -12.26 -22.60 -8.86
C SER A 86 -13.46 -23.55 -8.74
N THR A 87 -14.39 -23.36 -7.80
CA THR A 87 -15.48 -24.33 -7.54
C THR A 87 -16.85 -23.65 -7.57
N PRO A 88 -17.50 -23.51 -8.74
CA PRO A 88 -18.77 -22.79 -8.87
C PRO A 88 -20.01 -23.61 -8.47
N ALA A 89 -19.84 -24.86 -8.02
CA ALA A 89 -20.95 -25.76 -7.72
C ALA A 89 -21.76 -25.29 -6.50
N ALA A 90 -23.09 -25.29 -6.61
CA ALA A 90 -24.00 -24.91 -5.53
C ALA A 90 -23.80 -25.81 -4.30
N GLY A 91 -23.78 -25.20 -3.11
CA GLY A 91 -23.54 -25.90 -1.83
C GLY A 91 -22.13 -26.48 -1.65
N ALA A 92 -21.23 -26.32 -2.62
CA ALA A 92 -19.84 -26.74 -2.49
C ALA A 92 -18.99 -25.63 -1.83
N VAL A 93 -17.86 -26.04 -1.24
CA VAL A 93 -16.83 -25.09 -0.81
C VAL A 93 -16.10 -24.58 -2.04
N ASN A 94 -16.10 -23.27 -2.19
CA ASN A 94 -15.44 -22.54 -3.25
C ASN A 94 -14.11 -21.97 -2.78
N THR A 95 -13.09 -22.15 -3.59
CA THR A 95 -11.78 -21.56 -3.37
C THR A 95 -11.77 -20.23 -4.10
N ILE A 96 -11.60 -19.14 -3.36
CA ILE A 96 -11.39 -17.81 -3.90
C ILE A 96 -9.90 -17.50 -3.82
N SER A 97 -9.25 -17.39 -4.97
CA SER A 97 -7.82 -17.12 -5.08
C SER A 97 -7.58 -15.63 -5.27
N ILE A 98 -6.74 -15.05 -4.42
CA ILE A 98 -6.43 -13.63 -4.38
C ILE A 98 -4.93 -13.46 -4.61
N THR A 99 -4.56 -12.74 -5.66
CA THR A 99 -3.15 -12.47 -5.99
C THR A 99 -2.83 -11.00 -5.79
N LEU A 100 -1.88 -10.71 -4.90
CA LEU A 100 -1.50 -9.36 -4.48
C LEU A 100 -0.01 -9.11 -4.67
N SER A 101 0.36 -7.95 -5.19
CA SER A 101 1.74 -7.45 -5.20
C SER A 101 1.74 -5.94 -5.04
N LEU A 102 2.74 -5.39 -4.35
CA LEU A 102 2.77 -3.97 -3.95
C LEU A 102 4.09 -3.31 -4.34
N ALA A 103 4.05 -2.01 -4.65
CA ALA A 103 5.25 -1.24 -4.98
C ALA A 103 6.16 -0.95 -3.77
N ALA A 104 5.62 -1.07 -2.55
CA ALA A 104 6.35 -0.88 -1.30
C ALA A 104 5.97 -1.97 -0.29
N SER A 105 6.86 -2.26 0.66
CA SER A 105 6.57 -3.24 1.71
C SER A 105 5.47 -2.75 2.66
N LEU A 106 4.55 -3.62 3.03
CA LEU A 106 3.60 -3.40 4.11
C LEU A 106 4.19 -3.90 5.43
N PRO A 107 4.00 -3.18 6.55
CA PRO A 107 4.48 -3.63 7.84
C PRO A 107 3.64 -4.79 8.38
N ALA A 108 4.24 -5.60 9.26
CA ALA A 108 3.49 -6.54 10.09
C ALA A 108 2.39 -5.82 10.88
N GLY A 109 1.26 -6.50 11.08
CA GLY A 109 0.07 -5.95 11.75
C GLY A 109 -0.82 -5.07 10.86
N ALA A 110 -0.46 -4.85 9.59
CA ALA A 110 -1.39 -4.26 8.64
C ALA A 110 -2.47 -5.29 8.23
N GLU A 111 -3.68 -4.78 7.98
CA GLU A 111 -4.85 -5.54 7.57
C GLU A 111 -5.09 -5.33 6.07
N VAL A 112 -5.19 -6.43 5.34
CA VAL A 112 -5.67 -6.45 3.96
C VAL A 112 -7.14 -6.86 3.99
N VAL A 113 -8.01 -6.00 3.50
CA VAL A 113 -9.46 -6.19 3.55
C VAL A 113 -9.99 -6.33 2.13
N VAL A 114 -10.52 -7.51 1.80
CA VAL A 114 -11.18 -7.80 0.52
C VAL A 114 -12.68 -7.78 0.74
N SER A 115 -13.41 -6.98 -0.04
CA SER A 115 -14.86 -6.79 0.09
C SER A 115 -15.59 -7.11 -1.21
N GLY A 116 -16.90 -7.33 -1.13
CA GLY A 116 -17.76 -7.62 -2.27
C GLY A 116 -17.98 -9.12 -2.55
N LEU A 117 -17.49 -10.01 -1.69
CA LEU A 117 -17.67 -11.48 -1.79
C LEU A 117 -19.04 -11.92 -1.23
N THR A 118 -20.12 -11.25 -1.63
CA THR A 118 -21.46 -11.50 -1.09
C THR A 118 -22.12 -12.76 -1.69
N GLY A 119 -23.20 -13.23 -1.06
CA GLY A 119 -23.94 -14.43 -1.50
C GLY A 119 -23.41 -15.76 -0.94
N SER A 120 -22.25 -15.75 -0.28
CA SER A 120 -21.70 -16.91 0.44
C SER A 120 -22.61 -17.35 1.59
N ASN A 121 -22.74 -18.67 1.77
CA ASN A 121 -23.39 -19.31 2.91
C ASN A 121 -22.44 -19.57 4.09
N THR A 122 -21.17 -19.14 3.97
CA THR A 122 -20.20 -19.23 5.07
C THR A 122 -20.62 -18.28 6.18
N SER A 123 -20.90 -18.81 7.37
CA SER A 123 -21.30 -18.00 8.52
C SER A 123 -20.19 -17.02 8.93
N SER A 124 -20.58 -15.81 9.34
CA SER A 124 -19.65 -14.82 9.91
C SER A 124 -18.81 -15.41 11.05
N TYR A 125 -17.63 -14.82 11.28
CA TYR A 125 -16.66 -15.23 12.30
C TYR A 125 -16.02 -16.61 12.05
N ALA A 126 -16.21 -17.19 10.86
CA ALA A 126 -15.36 -18.27 10.39
C ALA A 126 -13.93 -17.75 10.23
N PHE A 127 -12.96 -18.55 10.70
CA PHE A 127 -11.57 -18.39 10.32
C PHE A 127 -11.38 -19.11 8.99
N LEU A 128 -11.20 -18.35 7.91
CA LEU A 128 -10.93 -18.94 6.60
C LEU A 128 -9.47 -19.35 6.58
N GLU A 129 -9.18 -20.63 6.36
CA GLU A 129 -7.80 -21.07 6.15
C GLU A 129 -7.18 -20.32 4.96
N ILE A 130 -5.92 -19.93 5.10
CA ILE A 130 -5.14 -19.28 4.05
C ILE A 130 -4.08 -20.25 3.53
N GLY A 131 -4.11 -20.52 2.22
CA GLY A 131 -3.18 -21.45 1.55
C GLY A 131 -1.69 -21.11 1.74
N ASP A 132 -1.34 -19.82 1.84
CA ASP A 132 -0.01 -19.32 2.26
C ASP A 132 -0.05 -18.69 3.67
N GLY A 133 -0.40 -19.53 4.66
CA GLY A 133 -0.62 -19.10 6.04
C GLY A 133 0.60 -18.44 6.72
N GLY A 134 1.80 -18.54 6.15
CA GLY A 134 3.01 -17.99 6.72
C GLY A 134 3.05 -16.44 6.72
N LEU A 135 2.44 -15.79 5.73
CA LEU A 135 2.40 -14.32 5.65
C LEU A 135 1.23 -13.73 6.47
N PHE A 136 0.05 -14.35 6.41
CA PHE A 136 -1.20 -13.81 6.96
C PHE A 136 -1.65 -14.46 8.28
N GLY A 137 -0.74 -15.12 8.98
CA GLY A 137 -1.04 -15.74 10.28
C GLY A 137 -1.95 -16.98 10.21
N GLY A 138 -2.17 -17.52 9.02
CA GLY A 138 -2.89 -18.78 8.78
C GLY A 138 -4.39 -18.64 8.54
N THR A 139 -5.02 -17.53 8.96
CA THR A 139 -6.47 -17.39 8.89
C THR A 139 -6.94 -15.97 8.54
N ALA A 140 -8.02 -15.86 7.77
CA ALA A 140 -8.75 -14.60 7.57
C ALA A 140 -9.99 -14.53 8.46
N SER A 141 -10.31 -13.32 8.96
CA SER A 141 -11.58 -13.02 9.62
C SER A 141 -12.65 -12.77 8.57
N TRP A 142 -13.79 -13.47 8.68
CA TRP A 142 -14.88 -13.39 7.72
C TRP A 142 -16.13 -12.69 8.28
N GLN A 143 -16.71 -11.78 7.50
CA GLN A 143 -18.00 -11.16 7.76
C GLN A 143 -18.94 -11.42 6.58
N GLN A 144 -19.95 -12.27 6.81
CA GLN A 144 -20.87 -12.70 5.76
C GLN A 144 -21.78 -11.55 5.28
N GLY A 145 -22.24 -10.70 6.21
CA GLY A 145 -23.26 -9.69 5.92
C GLY A 145 -22.85 -8.63 4.89
N ASN A 146 -21.56 -8.29 4.84
CA ASN A 146 -20.95 -7.38 3.85
C ASN A 146 -20.03 -8.10 2.85
N GLY A 147 -19.84 -9.42 2.99
CA GLY A 147 -18.97 -10.20 2.12
C GLY A 147 -17.51 -9.78 2.22
N THR A 148 -17.03 -9.59 3.45
CA THR A 148 -15.68 -9.05 3.73
C THR A 148 -14.78 -10.09 4.37
N ALA A 149 -13.61 -10.31 3.76
CA ALA A 149 -12.51 -11.10 4.31
C ALA A 149 -11.37 -10.15 4.74
N THR A 150 -11.00 -10.19 6.01
CA THR A 150 -9.90 -9.40 6.58
C THR A 150 -8.74 -10.31 6.95
N MET A 151 -7.57 -10.06 6.35
CA MET A 151 -6.35 -10.82 6.57
C MET A 151 -5.32 -9.95 7.29
N LEU A 152 -4.76 -10.45 8.39
CA LEU A 152 -3.75 -9.74 9.18
C LEU A 152 -2.35 -10.20 8.80
N LEU A 153 -1.46 -9.27 8.44
CA LEU A 153 -0.07 -9.59 8.15
C LEU A 153 0.69 -9.99 9.42
N ALA A 154 1.15 -11.25 9.49
CA ALA A 154 1.99 -11.74 10.59
C ALA A 154 3.45 -11.28 10.48
N ARG A 155 3.89 -10.91 9.28
CA ARG A 155 5.21 -10.33 9.00
C ARG A 155 5.12 -9.32 7.86
N SER A 156 6.16 -8.51 7.68
CA SER A 156 6.20 -7.53 6.59
C SER A 156 6.23 -8.21 5.22
N THR A 157 5.62 -7.57 4.23
CA THR A 157 5.74 -7.99 2.82
C THR A 157 7.04 -7.49 2.21
N GLU A 158 7.37 -8.01 1.04
CA GLU A 158 8.48 -7.57 0.20
C GLU A 158 7.90 -6.81 -1.00
N ALA A 159 8.51 -5.67 -1.34
CA ALA A 159 8.09 -4.89 -2.50
C ALA A 159 8.29 -5.70 -3.79
N GLY A 160 7.30 -5.66 -4.68
CA GLY A 160 7.29 -6.37 -5.97
C GLY A 160 7.09 -7.88 -5.88
N ARG A 161 7.02 -8.46 -4.67
CA ARG A 161 6.74 -9.88 -4.49
C ARG A 161 5.24 -10.15 -4.62
N ALA A 162 4.89 -11.11 -5.46
CA ALA A 162 3.53 -11.62 -5.56
C ALA A 162 3.23 -12.58 -4.40
N TYR A 163 2.04 -12.40 -3.81
CA TYR A 163 1.47 -13.24 -2.77
C TYR A 163 0.14 -13.78 -3.26
N VAL A 164 -0.04 -15.09 -3.14
CA VAL A 164 -1.29 -15.77 -3.50
C VAL A 164 -1.92 -16.26 -2.21
N VAL A 165 -3.18 -15.89 -2.00
CA VAL A 165 -3.97 -16.25 -0.83
C VAL A 165 -5.25 -16.89 -1.30
N ASP A 166 -5.49 -18.12 -0.86
CA ASP A 166 -6.77 -18.77 -1.04
C ASP A 166 -7.62 -18.57 0.20
N VAL A 167 -8.90 -18.25 0.01
CA VAL A 167 -9.91 -18.29 1.07
C VAL A 167 -11.07 -19.18 0.64
N TYR A 168 -11.62 -19.93 1.59
CA TYR A 168 -12.61 -20.96 1.31
C TYR A 168 -14.01 -20.50 1.71
N LEU A 169 -14.91 -20.33 0.74
CA LEU A 169 -16.29 -19.88 0.97
C LEU A 169 -17.30 -20.92 0.50
N LEU A 170 -18.25 -21.30 1.37
CA LEU A 170 -19.40 -22.13 1.01
C LEU A 170 -20.34 -21.38 0.06
N ASN A 171 -20.53 -21.93 -1.14
CA ASN A 171 -21.51 -21.42 -2.10
C ASN A 171 -22.95 -21.63 -1.59
N PRO A 172 -23.90 -20.77 -1.97
CA PRO A 172 -25.31 -21.00 -1.67
C PRO A 172 -25.86 -22.22 -2.43
N LEU A 173 -27.01 -22.71 -1.97
CA LEU A 173 -27.73 -23.83 -2.61
C LEU A 173 -28.48 -23.41 -3.89
N MET A 174 -28.69 -22.11 -4.07
CA MET A 174 -29.33 -21.54 -5.26
C MET A 174 -28.29 -20.83 -6.12
N GLY A 175 -28.50 -20.83 -7.44
CA GLY A 175 -27.63 -20.10 -8.36
C GLY A 175 -27.61 -18.61 -8.05
N GLN A 176 -26.42 -18.01 -8.14
CA GLN A 176 -26.20 -16.57 -7.99
C GLN A 176 -25.37 -16.03 -9.16
N GLN A 177 -25.44 -14.72 -9.39
CA GLN A 177 -24.46 -14.05 -10.25
C GLN A 177 -23.10 -14.01 -9.55
N GLY A 178 -22.03 -14.02 -10.34
CA GLY A 178 -20.67 -13.78 -9.84
C GLY A 178 -20.54 -12.37 -9.26
N ALA A 179 -19.61 -12.20 -8.31
CA ALA A 179 -19.31 -10.87 -7.77
C ALA A 179 -18.65 -10.01 -8.86
N THR A 180 -19.20 -8.82 -9.11
CA THR A 180 -18.67 -7.89 -10.13
C THR A 180 -17.88 -6.73 -9.54
N ASN A 181 -18.02 -6.47 -8.24
CA ASN A 181 -17.48 -5.31 -7.56
C ASN A 181 -16.62 -5.75 -6.37
N VAL A 182 -15.64 -6.62 -6.62
CA VAL A 182 -14.68 -7.01 -5.58
C VAL A 182 -13.65 -5.89 -5.44
N SER A 183 -13.39 -5.46 -4.20
CA SER A 183 -12.44 -4.39 -3.89
C SER A 183 -11.45 -4.83 -2.82
N VAL A 184 -10.32 -4.14 -2.76
CA VAL A 184 -9.29 -4.35 -1.74
C VAL A 184 -8.78 -3.02 -1.19
N VAL A 185 -8.60 -2.96 0.13
CA VAL A 185 -8.02 -1.82 0.86
C VAL A 185 -6.98 -2.33 1.88
N VAL A 186 -5.96 -1.52 2.17
CA VAL A 186 -4.99 -1.83 3.23
C VAL A 186 -5.09 -0.82 4.35
N ARG A 187 -5.21 -1.33 5.58
CA ARG A 187 -5.19 -0.53 6.81
C ARG A 187 -3.95 -0.89 7.63
N GLY A 188 -3.27 0.11 8.17
CA GLY A 188 -2.13 -0.08 9.05
C GLY A 188 -2.57 -0.38 10.48
N PRO A 189 -1.63 -0.77 11.35
CA PRO A 189 -1.88 -0.86 12.79
C PRO A 189 -2.51 0.45 13.31
N GLY A 190 -3.65 0.35 13.99
CA GLY A 190 -4.41 1.53 14.45
C GLY A 190 -5.43 2.08 13.44
N GLY A 191 -5.63 1.42 12.30
CA GLY A 191 -6.75 1.66 11.39
C GLY A 191 -6.53 2.73 10.31
N ALA A 192 -5.33 3.32 10.24
CA ALA A 192 -4.97 4.28 9.20
C ALA A 192 -4.98 3.61 7.82
N VAL A 193 -5.60 4.22 6.82
CA VAL A 193 -5.57 3.69 5.44
C VAL A 193 -4.17 3.86 4.86
N LEU A 194 -3.49 2.76 4.58
CA LEU A 194 -2.16 2.74 3.96
C LEU A 194 -2.25 2.72 2.44
N ILE A 195 -3.24 2.00 1.91
CA ILE A 195 -3.57 1.96 0.48
C ILE A 195 -5.09 2.10 0.39
N PRO A 196 -5.59 3.08 -0.38
CA PRO A 196 -7.03 3.29 -0.52
C PRO A 196 -7.73 2.09 -1.15
N GLU A 197 -9.05 2.06 -1.02
CA GLU A 197 -9.88 1.04 -1.65
C GLU A 197 -9.78 1.14 -3.18
N GLU A 198 -9.46 0.02 -3.81
CA GLU A 198 -9.41 -0.12 -5.27
C GLU A 198 -10.18 -1.37 -5.71
N ALA A 199 -10.81 -1.31 -6.88
CA ALA A 199 -11.43 -2.48 -7.49
C ALA A 199 -10.37 -3.51 -7.88
N MET A 200 -10.62 -4.79 -7.64
CA MET A 200 -9.75 -5.89 -8.04
C MET A 200 -9.98 -6.27 -9.50
N ASP A 201 -8.92 -6.71 -10.16
CA ASP A 201 -8.97 -7.27 -11.50
C ASP A 201 -9.49 -8.71 -11.43
N VAL A 202 -10.52 -9.06 -12.21
CA VAL A 202 -11.04 -10.43 -12.24
C VAL A 202 -10.09 -11.29 -13.08
N GLU A 203 -9.71 -12.46 -12.58
CA GLU A 203 -8.99 -13.46 -13.38
C GLU A 203 -9.94 -14.06 -14.43
N GLU A 204 -9.57 -13.96 -15.71
CA GLU A 204 -10.27 -14.60 -16.83
C GLU A 204 -10.12 -16.13 -16.81
#